data_AF-A0A2M6WCV7-F1
#
_entry.id   AF-A0A2M6WCV7-F1
#
_cell.length_a   1.000
_cell.length_b   1.000
_cell.length_c   1.000
_cell.angle_alpha   90.00
_cell.angle_beta   90.00
_cell.angle_gamma   90.00
#
_symmetry.space_group_name_H-M   'P 1'
#
loop_
_entity.id
_entity.type
_entity.pdbx_description
1 polymer ?
#
loop_
_entity_poly.entity_id
_entity_poly.type
_entity_poly.pdbx_seq_one_letter_code
_entity_poly.pdbx_strand_id
1 'polypeptide(L)'
;EILRNNPKLKILYINSEKFTNDYVSAIKSGQTENFKKHYRNIDVLLIDDVHFLSGKEQTQEEFFHTFNALHQNNKQIVLSSDRPPKAIPDIEQRLVSRFEWGMTADVGAPDLETRIAILQAKCQEKGLELDFEIIEHLAKTVQSNVRELEGALNRITAYHELNNSKPTLDSTKQVLQAITVSSPKSNITPKKIIEAVSIHFDITIENLIGSCRRKELVVPRQITMFLMREEIKSSYPSIGQELGGRDHTTAIHAYNKINDIKQKDEKIKNDIEFIKQKLYQ
;
A
#
# COMPACT_ATOMS: atom_id res chain seq x y z
N GLU A 1 -13.83 14.05 -18.08
CA GLU A 1 -13.83 15.52 -18.05
C GLU A 1 -13.07 16.21 -19.18
N ILE A 2 -11.75 16.00 -19.34
CA ILE A 2 -10.95 16.72 -20.38
C ILE A 2 -11.54 16.58 -21.79
N LEU A 3 -11.82 15.34 -22.24
CA LEU A 3 -12.42 15.10 -23.56
C LEU A 3 -13.86 15.61 -23.68
N ARG A 4 -14.59 15.70 -22.56
CA ARG A 4 -15.94 16.27 -22.53
C ARG A 4 -15.89 17.77 -22.84
N ASN A 5 -14.89 18.47 -22.30
CA ASN A 5 -14.69 19.90 -22.54
C ASN A 5 -14.05 20.19 -23.90
N ASN A 6 -13.13 19.34 -24.36
CA ASN A 6 -12.52 19.46 -25.68
C ASN A 6 -12.21 18.09 -26.29
N PRO A 7 -13.10 17.55 -27.14
CA PRO A 7 -12.95 16.22 -27.76
C PRO A 7 -11.77 16.09 -28.73
N LYS A 8 -11.17 17.21 -29.18
CA LYS A 8 -10.09 17.21 -30.18
C LYS A 8 -8.69 17.07 -29.58
N LEU A 9 -8.55 17.15 -28.25
CA LEU A 9 -7.25 17.06 -27.59
C LEU A 9 -6.65 15.66 -27.74
N LYS A 10 -5.35 15.61 -28.05
CA LYS A 10 -4.58 14.38 -28.04
C LYS A 10 -4.13 14.07 -26.62
N ILE A 11 -4.79 13.10 -25.99
CA ILE A 11 -4.47 12.66 -24.63
C ILE A 11 -3.72 11.33 -24.71
N LEU A 12 -2.60 11.24 -23.98
CA LEU A 12 -1.89 9.99 -23.78
C LEU A 12 -1.89 9.65 -22.29
N TYR A 13 -2.49 8.49 -21.96
CA TYR A 13 -2.40 7.88 -20.64
C TYR A 13 -1.54 6.62 -20.70
N ILE A 14 -0.53 6.56 -19.85
CA ILE A 14 0.40 5.43 -19.72
C ILE A 14 0.87 5.32 -18.27
N ASN A 15 1.45 4.19 -17.89
CA ASN A 15 2.26 4.11 -16.66
C ASN A 15 3.76 4.23 -17.00
N SER A 16 4.58 4.43 -15.98
CA SER A 16 6.03 4.63 -16.15
C SER A 16 6.77 3.39 -16.67
N GLU A 17 6.27 2.19 -16.40
CA GLU A 17 6.82 0.95 -16.96
C GLU A 17 6.60 0.85 -18.47
N LYS A 18 5.41 1.23 -18.96
CA LYS A 18 5.12 1.27 -20.41
C LYS A 18 6.03 2.25 -21.11
N PHE A 19 6.24 3.45 -20.55
CA PHE A 19 7.22 4.41 -21.05
C PHE A 19 8.63 3.81 -21.15
N THR A 20 9.08 3.15 -20.08
CA THR A 20 10.37 2.44 -20.04
C THR A 20 10.48 1.43 -21.18
N ASN A 21 9.48 0.56 -21.32
CA ASN A 21 9.48 -0.52 -22.31
C ASN A 21 9.46 0.01 -23.74
N ASP A 22 8.67 1.06 -24.00
CA ASP A 22 8.60 1.69 -25.31
C ASP A 22 9.92 2.36 -25.68
N TYR A 23 10.58 3.00 -24.71
CA TYR A 23 11.90 3.59 -24.92
C TYR A 23 12.96 2.53 -25.23
N VAL A 24 13.03 1.46 -24.43
CA VAL A 24 13.96 0.34 -24.66
C VAL A 24 13.71 -0.31 -26.01
N SER A 25 12.45 -0.51 -26.39
CA SER A 25 12.07 -1.07 -27.69
C SER A 25 12.49 -0.16 -28.85
N ALA A 26 12.30 1.16 -28.71
CA ALA A 26 12.70 2.14 -29.71
C ALA A 26 14.22 2.21 -29.89
N ILE A 27 15.01 2.07 -28.81
CA ILE A 27 16.46 1.95 -28.91
C ILE A 27 16.84 0.69 -29.69
N LYS A 28 16.31 -0.47 -29.29
CA LYS A 28 16.64 -1.77 -29.90
C LYS A 28 16.30 -1.83 -31.39
N SER A 29 15.21 -1.18 -31.79
CA SER A 29 14.73 -1.15 -33.18
C SER A 29 15.28 0.02 -34.00
N GLY A 30 16.05 0.94 -33.39
CA GLY A 30 16.53 2.15 -34.05
C GLY A 30 15.43 3.17 -34.37
N GLN A 31 14.27 3.09 -33.72
CA GLN A 31 13.08 3.92 -33.97
C GLN A 31 12.87 5.01 -32.91
N THR A 32 13.94 5.55 -32.34
CA THR A 32 13.89 6.58 -31.28
C THR A 32 13.13 7.85 -31.71
N GLU A 33 13.17 8.22 -32.99
CA GLU A 33 12.40 9.36 -33.50
C GLU A 33 10.88 9.11 -33.48
N ASN A 34 10.44 7.88 -33.72
CA ASN A 34 9.02 7.54 -33.62
C ASN A 34 8.53 7.61 -32.18
N PHE A 35 9.35 7.12 -31.23
CA PHE A 35 9.10 7.26 -29.80
C PHE A 35 8.93 8.74 -29.41
N LYS A 36 9.88 9.60 -29.77
CA LYS A 36 9.80 11.04 -29.46
C LYS A 36 8.55 11.68 -30.04
N LYS A 37 8.20 11.39 -31.30
CA LYS A 37 6.97 11.92 -31.92
C LYS A 37 5.72 11.46 -31.17
N HIS A 38 5.66 10.19 -30.78
CA HIS A 38 4.52 9.64 -30.06
C HIS A 38 4.30 10.35 -28.72
N TYR A 39 5.36 10.53 -27.93
CA TYR A 39 5.26 11.12 -26.59
C TYR A 39 5.27 12.65 -26.55
N ARG A 40 5.76 13.33 -27.60
CA ARG A 40 5.90 14.80 -27.62
C ARG A 40 4.87 15.52 -28.50
N ASN A 41 4.08 14.80 -29.30
CA ASN A 41 3.02 15.36 -30.15
C ASN A 41 1.61 15.14 -29.56
N ILE A 42 1.45 15.50 -28.29
CA ILE A 42 0.22 15.35 -27.52
C ILE A 42 -0.12 16.67 -26.82
N ASP A 43 -1.38 16.82 -26.42
CA ASP A 43 -1.86 17.98 -25.69
C ASP A 43 -1.88 17.75 -24.17
N VAL A 44 -2.09 16.50 -23.77
CA VAL A 44 -2.12 16.08 -22.37
C VAL A 44 -1.36 14.77 -22.20
N LEU A 45 -0.35 14.76 -21.33
CA LEU A 45 0.32 13.56 -20.85
C LEU A 45 -0.17 13.23 -19.45
N LEU A 46 -0.77 12.06 -19.29
CA LEU A 46 -1.11 11.46 -18.00
C LEU A 46 -0.16 10.28 -17.80
N ILE A 47 0.67 10.33 -16.76
CA ILE A 47 1.58 9.22 -16.45
C ILE A 47 1.39 8.74 -15.01
N ASP A 48 1.08 7.46 -14.90
CA ASP A 48 0.90 6.77 -13.64
C ASP A 48 2.23 6.26 -13.08
N ASP A 49 2.32 6.20 -11.75
CA ASP A 49 3.36 5.53 -10.99
C ASP A 49 4.81 5.96 -11.35
N VAL A 50 5.09 7.28 -11.33
CA VAL A 50 6.41 7.82 -11.71
C VAL A 50 7.56 7.35 -10.81
N HIS A 51 7.26 6.82 -9.63
CA HIS A 51 8.25 6.21 -8.75
C HIS A 51 8.93 4.97 -9.37
N PHE A 52 8.33 4.30 -10.36
CA PHE A 52 8.97 3.18 -11.09
C PHE A 52 10.07 3.60 -12.08
N LEU A 53 10.35 4.90 -12.21
CA LEU A 53 11.53 5.41 -12.91
C LEU A 53 12.82 5.29 -12.08
N SER A 54 12.70 5.07 -10.76
CA SER A 54 13.80 4.87 -9.82
C SER A 54 14.85 3.90 -10.37
N GLY A 55 16.12 4.32 -10.38
CA GLY A 55 17.26 3.50 -10.81
C GLY A 55 17.38 3.26 -12.32
N LYS A 56 16.46 3.79 -13.15
CA LYS A 56 16.47 3.65 -14.62
C LYS A 56 17.04 4.89 -15.30
N GLU A 57 18.33 5.18 -15.10
CA GLU A 57 19.01 6.43 -15.51
C GLU A 57 18.69 6.88 -16.96
N GLN A 58 18.89 6.01 -17.95
CA GLN A 58 18.62 6.35 -19.35
C GLN A 58 17.15 6.66 -19.62
N THR A 59 16.23 6.00 -18.90
CA THR A 59 14.79 6.25 -19.03
C THR A 59 14.40 7.55 -18.34
N GLN A 60 15.01 7.85 -17.20
CA GLN A 60 14.85 9.13 -16.50
C GLN A 60 15.31 10.30 -17.37
N GLU A 61 16.44 10.16 -18.05
CA GLU A 61 16.95 11.18 -18.98
C GLU A 61 15.98 11.42 -20.14
N GLU A 62 15.51 10.37 -20.82
CA GLU A 62 14.56 10.53 -21.91
C GLU A 62 13.20 11.08 -21.43
N PHE A 63 12.76 10.67 -20.24
CA PHE A 63 11.57 11.23 -19.60
C PHE A 63 11.74 12.72 -19.29
N PHE A 64 12.90 13.13 -18.78
CA PHE A 64 13.23 14.54 -18.55
C PHE A 64 13.16 15.35 -19.86
N HIS A 65 13.66 14.83 -20.97
CA HIS A 65 13.57 15.51 -22.27
C HIS A 65 12.13 15.59 -22.78
N THR A 66 11.35 14.53 -22.62
CA THR A 66 9.93 14.50 -22.98
C THR A 66 9.12 15.50 -22.16
N PHE A 67 9.33 15.53 -20.83
CA PHE A 67 8.73 16.51 -19.94
C PHE A 67 9.04 17.94 -20.38
N ASN A 68 10.31 18.25 -20.64
CA ASN A 68 10.73 19.58 -21.09
C ASN A 68 10.03 20.00 -22.38
N ALA A 69 10.02 19.12 -23.39
CA ALA A 69 9.43 19.42 -24.69
C ALA A 69 7.92 19.71 -24.57
N LEU A 70 7.21 18.95 -23.74
CA LEU A 70 5.77 19.18 -23.50
C LEU A 70 5.53 20.46 -22.70
N HIS A 71 6.28 20.65 -21.61
CA HIS A 71 6.13 21.82 -20.74
C HIS A 71 6.43 23.12 -21.48
N GLN A 72 7.51 23.18 -22.26
CA GLN A 72 7.88 24.36 -23.07
C GLN A 72 6.84 24.70 -24.14
N ASN A 73 6.09 23.70 -24.61
CA ASN A 73 5.00 23.88 -25.56
C ASN A 73 3.63 24.08 -24.88
N ASN A 74 3.61 24.42 -23.58
CA ASN A 74 2.41 24.62 -22.77
C ASN A 74 1.42 23.45 -22.84
N LYS A 75 1.94 22.21 -22.90
CA LYS A 75 1.12 21.00 -22.85
C LYS A 75 0.87 20.61 -21.39
N GLN A 76 -0.30 20.03 -21.13
CA GLN A 76 -0.65 19.60 -19.78
C GLN A 76 0.09 18.31 -19.44
N ILE A 77 0.67 18.25 -18.25
CA ILE A 77 1.28 17.04 -17.70
C ILE A 77 0.61 16.75 -16.36
N VAL A 78 0.21 15.51 -16.13
CA VAL A 78 -0.30 15.02 -14.85
C VAL A 78 0.48 13.76 -14.49
N LEU A 79 1.05 13.75 -13.29
CA LEU A 79 1.85 12.67 -12.77
C LEU A 79 1.15 12.10 -11.53
N SER A 80 1.21 10.79 -11.33
CA SER A 80 0.87 10.16 -10.06
C SER A 80 2.10 9.46 -9.46
N SER A 81 2.12 9.31 -8.14
CA SER A 81 3.19 8.61 -7.43
C SER A 81 2.70 8.13 -6.07
N ASP A 82 3.13 6.93 -5.67
CA ASP A 82 2.93 6.39 -4.31
C ASP A 82 3.79 7.11 -3.25
N ARG A 83 4.78 7.90 -3.69
CA ARG A 83 5.70 8.62 -2.80
C ARG A 83 5.82 10.08 -3.23
N PRO A 84 5.96 11.02 -2.28
CA PRO A 84 6.33 12.39 -2.60
C PRO A 84 7.62 12.44 -3.45
N PRO A 85 7.79 13.42 -4.36
CA PRO A 85 8.95 13.49 -5.25
C PRO A 85 10.31 13.32 -4.56
N LYS A 86 10.49 13.96 -3.40
CA LYS A 86 11.73 13.88 -2.58
C LYS A 86 11.98 12.52 -1.93
N ALA A 87 10.96 11.67 -1.83
CA ALA A 87 11.02 10.34 -1.20
C ALA A 87 11.12 9.19 -2.22
N ILE A 88 11.18 9.50 -3.51
CA ILE A 88 11.44 8.52 -4.56
C ILE A 88 12.96 8.24 -4.55
N PRO A 89 13.40 7.00 -4.28
CA PRO A 89 14.82 6.65 -4.31
C PRO A 89 15.36 6.74 -5.73
N ASP A 90 16.67 6.97 -5.86
CA ASP A 90 17.40 6.88 -7.14
C ASP A 90 16.73 7.61 -8.32
N ILE A 91 16.05 8.72 -8.04
CA ILE A 91 15.50 9.64 -9.03
C ILE A 91 16.43 10.87 -9.12
N GLU A 92 16.72 11.32 -10.32
CA GLU A 92 17.59 12.48 -10.51
C GLU A 92 16.98 13.75 -9.90
N GLN A 93 17.80 14.55 -9.22
CA GLN A 93 17.38 15.80 -8.56
C GLN A 93 16.70 16.79 -9.52
N ARG A 94 17.09 16.78 -10.80
CA ARG A 94 16.43 17.60 -11.82
C ARG A 94 14.98 17.18 -12.05
N LEU A 95 14.67 15.88 -12.04
CA LEU A 95 13.29 15.39 -12.15
C LEU A 95 12.47 15.74 -10.90
N VAL A 96 13.04 15.59 -9.71
CA VAL A 96 12.39 16.03 -8.45
C VAL A 96 11.98 17.49 -8.56
N SER A 97 12.89 18.35 -9.01
CA SER A 97 12.61 19.78 -9.20
C SER A 97 11.48 20.04 -10.19
N ARG A 98 11.31 19.20 -11.23
CA ARG A 98 10.21 19.31 -12.19
C ARG A 98 8.88 18.84 -11.64
N PHE A 99 8.89 17.79 -10.83
CA PHE A 99 7.68 17.29 -10.18
C PHE A 99 7.15 18.30 -9.18
N GLU A 100 8.05 19.01 -8.48
CA GLU A 100 7.69 20.08 -7.54
C GLU A 100 7.40 21.44 -8.21
N TRP A 101 7.68 21.60 -9.50
CA TRP A 101 7.43 22.87 -10.20
C TRP A 101 5.93 23.14 -10.37
N GLY A 102 5.13 22.07 -10.50
CA GLY A 102 3.68 22.16 -10.62
C GLY A 102 2.95 22.20 -9.29
N MET A 103 1.64 21.95 -9.35
CA MET A 103 0.82 21.72 -8.16
C MET A 103 1.03 20.28 -7.68
N THR A 104 1.47 20.12 -6.43
CA THR A 104 1.49 18.81 -5.74
C THR A 104 0.27 18.74 -4.83
N ALA A 105 -0.54 17.71 -4.99
CA ALA A 105 -1.70 17.44 -4.13
C ALA A 105 -1.55 16.04 -3.52
N ASP A 106 -1.66 15.96 -2.20
CA ASP A 106 -1.63 14.69 -1.48
C ASP A 106 -3.02 14.03 -1.49
N VAL A 107 -3.05 12.71 -1.69
CA VAL A 107 -4.29 11.91 -1.71
C VAL A 107 -4.17 10.86 -0.61
N GLY A 108 -4.65 11.22 0.57
CA GLY A 108 -4.67 10.36 1.74
C GLY A 108 -5.79 9.32 1.73
N ALA A 109 -5.78 8.45 2.75
CA ALA A 109 -6.87 7.52 2.98
C ALA A 109 -8.17 8.29 3.31
N PRO A 110 -9.32 7.90 2.73
CA PRO A 110 -10.59 8.58 2.99
C PRO A 110 -11.06 8.37 4.43
N ASP A 111 -11.60 9.42 5.04
CA ASP A 111 -12.31 9.33 6.31
C ASP A 111 -13.65 8.60 6.17
N LEU A 112 -14.37 8.39 7.29
CA LEU A 112 -15.63 7.64 7.26
C LEU A 112 -16.67 8.28 6.34
N GLU A 113 -16.81 9.61 6.40
CA GLU A 113 -17.78 10.36 5.59
C GLU A 113 -17.45 10.25 4.10
N THR A 114 -16.18 10.38 3.74
CA THR A 114 -15.68 10.21 2.37
C THR A 114 -15.87 8.77 1.89
N ARG A 115 -15.64 7.75 2.74
CA ARG A 115 -15.90 6.35 2.38
C ARG A 115 -17.39 6.09 2.11
N ILE A 116 -18.29 6.66 2.92
CA ILE A 116 -19.73 6.58 2.71
C ILE A 116 -20.10 7.25 1.37
N ALA A 117 -19.59 8.45 1.11
CA ALA A 117 -19.85 9.17 -0.13
C ALA A 117 -19.35 8.40 -1.37
N ILE A 118 -18.16 7.80 -1.29
CA ILE A 118 -17.61 6.94 -2.35
C ILE A 118 -18.52 5.74 -2.60
N LEU A 119 -18.95 5.03 -1.55
CA LEU A 119 -19.85 3.89 -1.69
C LEU A 119 -21.19 4.29 -2.30
N GLN A 120 -21.79 5.40 -1.86
CA GLN A 120 -23.05 5.92 -2.42
C GLN A 120 -22.90 6.25 -3.91
N ALA A 121 -21.83 6.97 -4.29
CA ALA A 121 -21.54 7.29 -5.68
C ALA A 121 -21.36 6.02 -6.53
N LYS A 122 -20.66 5.00 -5.99
CA LYS A 122 -20.48 3.70 -6.65
C LYS A 122 -21.77 2.91 -6.79
N CYS A 123 -22.66 2.97 -5.80
CA CYS A 123 -23.99 2.36 -5.89
C CYS A 123 -24.82 3.03 -7.00
N GLN A 124 -24.83 4.37 -7.05
CA GLN A 124 -25.52 5.12 -8.10
C GLN A 124 -24.97 4.82 -9.50
N GLU A 125 -23.65 4.80 -9.67
CA GLU A 125 -22.98 4.47 -10.94
C GLU A 125 -23.39 3.08 -11.45
N LYS A 126 -23.57 2.12 -10.55
CA LYS A 126 -23.91 0.72 -10.86
C LYS A 126 -25.41 0.43 -10.84
N GLY A 127 -26.26 1.41 -10.50
CA GLY A 127 -27.70 1.20 -10.35
C GLY A 127 -28.07 0.25 -9.19
N LEU A 128 -27.24 0.20 -8.14
CA LEU A 128 -27.45 -0.64 -6.96
C LEU A 128 -28.28 0.11 -5.91
N GLU A 129 -29.34 -0.54 -5.44
CA GLU A 129 -30.14 -0.08 -4.30
C GLU A 129 -29.65 -0.80 -3.03
N LEU A 130 -28.89 -0.09 -2.20
CA LEU A 130 -28.48 -0.55 -0.87
C LEU A 130 -28.99 0.41 0.19
N ASP A 131 -29.51 -0.14 1.29
CA ASP A 131 -29.92 0.64 2.44
C ASP A 131 -28.71 1.35 3.07
N PHE A 132 -28.95 2.55 3.60
CA PHE A 132 -27.91 3.37 4.20
C PHE A 132 -27.17 2.64 5.33
N GLU A 133 -27.86 1.84 6.13
CA GLU A 133 -27.26 1.05 7.21
C GLU A 133 -26.21 0.05 6.70
N ILE A 134 -26.43 -0.53 5.52
CA ILE A 134 -25.48 -1.46 4.88
C ILE A 134 -24.24 -0.69 4.41
N ILE A 135 -24.44 0.47 3.78
CA ILE A 135 -23.36 1.35 3.32
C ILE A 135 -22.51 1.83 4.50
N GLU A 136 -23.15 2.28 5.57
CA GLU A 136 -22.49 2.76 6.78
C GLU A 136 -21.70 1.64 7.46
N HIS A 137 -22.30 0.43 7.55
CA HIS A 137 -21.62 -0.73 8.10
C HIS A 137 -20.39 -1.13 7.27
N LEU A 138 -20.51 -1.11 5.95
CA LEU A 138 -19.40 -1.39 5.04
C LEU A 138 -18.26 -0.39 5.20
N ALA A 139 -18.57 0.91 5.26
CA ALA A 139 -17.59 1.98 5.46
C ALA A 139 -16.90 1.94 6.84
N LYS A 140 -17.59 1.46 7.88
CA LYS A 140 -17.01 1.22 9.22
C LYS A 140 -16.11 -0.02 9.24
N THR A 141 -16.45 -1.04 8.47
CA THR A 141 -15.74 -2.33 8.46
C THR A 141 -14.48 -2.28 7.60
N VAL A 142 -14.55 -1.68 6.41
CA VAL A 142 -13.43 -1.60 5.47
C VAL A 142 -12.77 -0.24 5.55
N GLN A 143 -11.66 -0.16 6.29
CA GLN A 143 -10.95 1.09 6.61
C GLN A 143 -9.61 1.25 5.88
N SER A 144 -9.20 0.24 5.10
CA SER A 144 -7.88 0.12 4.49
C SER A 144 -7.65 1.07 3.32
N ASN A 145 -8.40 0.91 2.22
CA ASN A 145 -8.30 1.74 1.02
C ASN A 145 -9.57 1.63 0.15
N VAL A 146 -9.70 2.54 -0.82
CA VAL A 146 -10.85 2.62 -1.73
C VAL A 146 -11.02 1.35 -2.58
N ARG A 147 -9.93 0.66 -2.96
CA ARG A 147 -10.01 -0.57 -3.76
C ARG A 147 -10.62 -1.71 -2.97
N GLU A 148 -10.26 -1.86 -1.70
CA GLU A 148 -10.87 -2.85 -0.81
C GLU A 148 -12.33 -2.52 -0.51
N LEU A 149 -12.65 -1.22 -0.36
CA LEU A 149 -14.02 -0.75 -0.18
C LEU A 149 -14.91 -1.12 -1.38
N GLU A 150 -14.43 -0.84 -2.60
CA GLU A 150 -15.12 -1.22 -3.83
C GLU A 150 -15.16 -2.74 -4.03
N GLY A 151 -14.08 -3.45 -3.69
CA GLY A 151 -14.03 -4.91 -3.76
C GLY A 151 -15.04 -5.57 -2.83
N ALA A 152 -15.22 -5.04 -1.62
CA ALA A 152 -16.22 -5.52 -0.67
C ALA A 152 -17.65 -5.23 -1.16
N LEU A 153 -17.91 -4.04 -1.70
CA LEU A 153 -19.18 -3.71 -2.35
C LEU A 153 -19.51 -4.69 -3.48
N ASN A 154 -18.55 -4.93 -4.39
CA ASN A 154 -18.72 -5.85 -5.52
C ASN A 154 -19.03 -7.29 -5.04
N ARG A 155 -18.40 -7.76 -3.97
CA ARG A 155 -18.65 -9.09 -3.41
C ARG A 155 -20.06 -9.21 -2.82
N ILE A 156 -20.52 -8.19 -2.09
CA ILE A 156 -21.88 -8.15 -1.55
C ILE A 156 -22.89 -8.21 -2.71
N THR A 157 -22.70 -7.37 -3.72
CA THR A 157 -23.54 -7.34 -4.92
C THR A 157 -23.56 -8.71 -5.61
N ALA A 158 -22.39 -9.26 -5.94
CA ALA A 158 -22.29 -10.54 -6.62
C ALA A 158 -22.91 -11.70 -5.83
N TYR A 159 -22.71 -11.75 -4.50
CA TYR A 159 -23.33 -12.77 -3.65
C TYR A 159 -24.86 -12.71 -3.72
N HIS A 160 -25.43 -11.52 -3.69
CA HIS A 160 -26.88 -11.33 -3.69
C HIS A 160 -27.50 -11.56 -5.07
N GLU A 161 -26.81 -11.17 -6.14
CA GLU A 161 -27.20 -11.48 -7.53
C GLU A 161 -27.20 -13.00 -7.78
N LEU A 162 -26.15 -13.71 -7.38
CA LEU A 162 -26.04 -15.17 -7.56
C LEU A 162 -27.11 -15.94 -6.77
N ASN A 163 -27.50 -15.44 -5.60
CA ASN A 163 -28.52 -16.07 -4.76
C ASN A 163 -29.94 -15.53 -5.01
N ASN A 164 -30.14 -14.62 -5.99
CA ASN A 164 -31.41 -13.94 -6.26
C ASN A 164 -32.08 -13.40 -4.97
N SER A 165 -31.30 -12.77 -4.11
CA SER A 165 -31.75 -12.27 -2.82
C SER A 165 -31.42 -10.80 -2.67
N LYS A 166 -32.19 -10.06 -1.87
CA LYS A 166 -31.88 -8.67 -1.56
C LYS A 166 -30.82 -8.58 -0.45
N PRO A 167 -29.86 -7.65 -0.55
CA PRO A 167 -28.92 -7.37 0.53
C PRO A 167 -29.65 -6.96 1.80
N THR A 168 -29.29 -7.58 2.92
CA THR A 168 -29.72 -7.20 4.27
C THR A 168 -28.49 -6.97 5.13
N LEU A 169 -28.63 -6.22 6.22
CA LEU A 169 -27.48 -5.97 7.11
C LEU A 169 -26.83 -7.27 7.61
N ASP A 170 -27.61 -8.30 7.93
CA ASP A 170 -27.08 -9.56 8.44
C ASP A 170 -26.42 -10.42 7.35
N SER A 171 -27.00 -10.49 6.16
CA SER A 171 -26.35 -11.18 5.03
C SER A 171 -25.06 -10.49 4.62
N THR A 172 -25.03 -9.15 4.63
CA THR A 172 -23.81 -8.37 4.36
C THR A 172 -22.73 -8.61 5.42
N LYS A 173 -23.08 -8.68 6.71
CA LYS A 173 -22.11 -9.03 7.78
C LYS A 173 -21.47 -10.39 7.53
N GLN A 174 -22.26 -11.39 7.13
CA GLN A 174 -21.75 -12.74 6.83
C GLN A 174 -20.77 -12.72 5.65
N VAL A 175 -21.12 -12.02 4.57
CA VAL A 175 -20.23 -11.86 3.40
C VAL A 175 -18.94 -11.13 3.79
N LEU A 176 -19.04 -10.09 4.62
CA LEU A 176 -17.88 -9.32 5.10
C LEU A 176 -16.97 -10.10 6.04
N GLN A 177 -17.52 -10.99 6.88
CA GLN A 177 -16.69 -11.87 7.72
C GLN A 177 -15.81 -12.79 6.87
N ALA A 178 -16.32 -13.30 5.74
CA ALA A 178 -15.49 -14.06 4.80
C ALA A 178 -14.38 -13.20 4.16
N ILE A 179 -14.62 -11.89 4.00
CA ILE A 179 -13.64 -10.93 3.46
C ILE A 179 -12.52 -10.65 4.47
N THR A 180 -12.85 -10.43 5.74
CA THR A 180 -11.83 -10.16 6.77
C THR A 180 -10.98 -11.40 7.04
N VAL A 181 -11.56 -12.61 7.06
CA VAL A 181 -10.85 -13.87 7.30
C VAL A 181 -9.90 -14.25 6.16
N SER A 182 -10.14 -13.77 4.93
CA SER A 182 -9.32 -14.06 3.75
C SER A 182 -8.14 -13.10 3.52
N SER A 183 -7.94 -12.11 4.39
CA SER A 183 -6.67 -11.38 4.45
C SER A 183 -5.72 -12.11 5.41
N PRO A 184 -4.58 -12.68 4.96
CA PRO A 184 -3.66 -13.40 5.85
C PRO A 184 -3.08 -12.52 6.97
N LYS A 185 -3.22 -11.19 6.86
CA LYS A 185 -2.85 -10.20 7.88
C LYS A 185 -3.82 -10.03 9.05
N SER A 186 -5.11 -10.37 8.91
CA SER A 186 -6.11 -10.10 9.97
C SER A 186 -6.19 -11.17 11.06
N ASN A 187 -5.64 -12.37 10.83
CA ASN A 187 -5.72 -13.51 11.74
C ASN A 187 -4.47 -13.69 12.62
N ILE A 188 -3.54 -12.73 12.60
CA ILE A 188 -2.37 -12.75 13.47
C ILE A 188 -2.79 -12.21 14.85
N THR A 189 -2.60 -13.03 15.88
CA THR A 189 -2.89 -12.66 17.27
C THR A 189 -1.58 -12.60 18.07
N PRO A 190 -1.54 -11.88 19.21
CA PRO A 190 -0.37 -11.90 20.10
C PRO A 190 0.09 -13.31 20.45
N LYS A 191 -0.84 -14.23 20.68
CA LYS A 191 -0.55 -15.65 20.98
C LYS A 191 0.17 -16.35 19.83
N LYS A 192 -0.29 -16.19 18.59
CA LYS A 192 0.38 -16.76 17.41
C LYS A 192 1.79 -16.22 17.23
N ILE A 193 2.02 -14.92 17.50
CA ILE A 193 3.36 -14.32 17.44
C ILE A 193 4.27 -14.96 18.49
N ILE A 194 3.81 -15.07 19.74
CA ILE A 194 4.57 -15.69 20.83
C ILE A 194 4.92 -17.14 20.50
N GLU A 195 3.95 -17.90 19.97
CA GLU A 195 4.14 -19.30 19.57
C GLU A 195 5.13 -19.44 18.41
N ALA A 196 5.03 -18.60 17.37
CA ALA A 196 5.96 -18.64 16.24
C ALA A 196 7.40 -18.31 16.66
N VAL A 197 7.58 -17.32 17.55
CA VAL A 197 8.90 -16.97 18.10
C VAL A 197 9.42 -18.09 19.00
N SER A 198 8.56 -18.69 19.83
CA SER A 198 8.87 -19.83 20.70
C SER A 198 9.43 -21.01 19.90
N ILE A 199 8.75 -21.38 18.81
CA ILE A 199 9.17 -22.45 17.91
C ILE A 199 10.48 -22.11 17.19
N HIS A 200 10.65 -20.86 16.72
CA HIS A 200 11.84 -20.47 15.98
C HIS A 200 13.12 -20.50 16.82
N PHE A 201 13.04 -20.06 18.08
CA PHE A 201 14.19 -20.00 18.98
C PHE A 201 14.32 -21.22 19.91
N ASP A 202 13.45 -22.22 19.77
CA ASP A 202 13.39 -23.42 20.62
C ASP A 202 13.33 -23.08 22.12
N ILE A 203 12.44 -22.15 22.47
CA ILE A 203 12.21 -21.70 23.86
C ILE A 203 10.75 -21.87 24.23
N THR A 204 10.47 -22.19 25.49
CA THR A 204 9.08 -22.33 25.93
C THR A 204 8.35 -20.99 26.03
N ILE A 205 7.03 -21.01 25.87
CA ILE A 205 6.18 -19.81 25.99
C ILE A 205 6.29 -19.20 27.40
N GLU A 206 6.40 -20.01 28.45
CA GLU A 206 6.59 -19.51 29.82
C GLU A 206 7.91 -18.77 29.97
N ASN A 207 8.96 -19.19 29.25
CA ASN A 207 10.24 -18.48 29.25
C ASN A 207 10.15 -17.15 28.49
N LEU A 208 9.37 -17.06 27.42
CA LEU A 208 9.12 -15.80 26.71
C LEU A 208 8.38 -14.78 27.60
N ILE A 209 7.31 -15.22 28.26
CA ILE A 209 6.42 -14.34 29.03
C ILE A 209 6.96 -14.10 30.46
N GLY A 210 7.60 -15.10 31.07
CA GLY A 210 8.03 -15.09 32.46
C GLY A 210 9.13 -14.07 32.79
N SER A 211 9.44 -13.92 34.08
CA SER A 211 10.37 -12.90 34.61
C SER A 211 11.86 -13.23 34.47
N CYS A 212 12.20 -14.44 33.99
CA CYS A 212 13.57 -14.94 33.87
C CYS A 212 14.44 -14.01 33.01
N ARG A 213 15.65 -13.64 33.47
CA ARG A 213 16.53 -12.65 32.83
C ARG A 213 17.75 -13.25 32.10
N ARG A 214 17.68 -14.53 31.69
CA ARG A 214 18.77 -15.16 30.94
C ARG A 214 19.03 -14.45 29.62
N LYS A 215 20.31 -14.35 29.23
CA LYS A 215 20.75 -13.63 28.03
C LYS A 215 20.12 -14.19 26.74
N GLU A 216 19.94 -15.50 26.67
CA GLU A 216 19.30 -16.21 25.54
C GLU A 216 17.85 -15.77 25.27
N LEU A 217 17.12 -15.27 26.28
CA LEU A 217 15.72 -14.85 26.15
C LEU A 217 15.57 -13.38 25.70
N VAL A 218 16.66 -12.62 25.66
CA VAL A 218 16.60 -11.17 25.38
C VAL A 218 16.21 -10.91 23.94
N VAL A 219 16.91 -11.54 22.99
CA VAL A 219 16.66 -11.35 21.55
C VAL A 219 15.27 -11.85 21.14
N PRO A 220 14.82 -13.07 21.53
CA PRO A 220 13.48 -13.54 21.20
C PRO A 220 12.36 -12.62 21.72
N ARG A 221 12.47 -12.10 22.94
CA ARG A 221 11.49 -11.15 23.48
C ARG A 221 11.49 -9.83 22.73
N GLN A 222 12.66 -9.32 22.37
CA GLN A 222 12.78 -8.08 21.59
C GLN A 222 12.13 -8.24 20.20
N ILE A 223 12.37 -9.38 19.54
CA ILE A 223 11.72 -9.72 18.27
C ILE A 223 10.20 -9.86 18.43
N THR A 224 9.73 -10.48 19.52
CA THR A 224 8.29 -10.60 19.81
C THR A 224 7.63 -9.22 19.94
N MET A 225 8.23 -8.31 20.72
CA MET A 225 7.75 -6.93 20.88
C MET A 225 7.74 -6.17 19.53
N PHE A 226 8.79 -6.36 18.74
CA PHE A 226 8.91 -5.76 17.42
C PHE A 226 7.80 -6.27 16.47
N LEU A 227 7.59 -7.58 16.39
CA LEU A 227 6.57 -8.20 15.54
C LEU A 227 5.15 -7.81 15.96
N MET A 228 4.85 -7.74 17.26
CA MET A 228 3.55 -7.26 17.74
C MET A 228 3.29 -5.80 17.31
N ARG A 229 4.32 -4.96 17.30
CA ARG A 229 4.20 -3.57 16.85
C ARG A 229 4.06 -3.46 15.32
N GLU A 230 4.80 -4.26 14.57
CA GLU A 230 4.84 -4.20 13.11
C GLU A 230 3.62 -4.85 12.45
N GLU A 231 3.26 -6.06 12.88
CA GLU A 231 2.28 -6.91 12.18
C GLU A 231 0.84 -6.63 12.62
N ILE A 232 0.60 -6.41 13.92
CA ILE A 232 -0.75 -6.24 14.48
C ILE A 232 -0.99 -4.86 15.11
N LYS A 233 -0.02 -3.94 14.99
CA LYS A 233 -0.08 -2.55 15.47
C LYS A 233 -0.45 -2.38 16.95
N SER A 234 -0.10 -3.36 17.80
CA SER A 234 -0.35 -3.27 19.25
C SER A 234 0.30 -2.02 19.87
N SER A 235 -0.37 -1.45 20.88
CA SER A 235 0.18 -0.34 21.65
C SER A 235 1.32 -0.83 22.56
N TYR A 236 2.30 0.02 22.86
CA TYR A 236 3.42 -0.35 23.76
C TYR A 236 2.96 -0.84 25.14
N PRO A 237 1.93 -0.26 25.78
CA PRO A 237 1.37 -0.81 27.02
C PRO A 237 0.79 -2.22 26.84
N SER A 238 0.05 -2.47 25.75
CA SER A 238 -0.53 -3.78 25.46
C SER A 238 0.54 -4.85 25.21
N ILE A 239 1.60 -4.50 24.48
CA ILE A 239 2.76 -5.39 24.24
C ILE A 239 3.42 -5.78 25.56
N GLY A 240 3.59 -4.82 26.48
CA GLY A 240 4.14 -5.07 27.81
C GLY A 240 3.26 -6.03 28.62
N GLN A 241 1.95 -5.85 28.56
CA GLN A 241 0.97 -6.71 29.25
C GLN A 241 1.00 -8.16 28.74
N GLU A 242 0.97 -8.36 27.42
CA GLU A 242 1.02 -9.68 26.78
C GLU A 242 2.33 -10.44 27.08
N LEU A 243 3.43 -9.69 27.27
CA LEU A 243 4.70 -10.23 27.73
C LEU A 243 4.85 -10.05 29.24
N GLY A 244 3.88 -10.53 30.02
CA GLY A 244 4.05 -10.74 31.47
C GLY A 244 4.12 -9.46 32.30
N GLY A 245 3.41 -8.39 31.90
CA GLY A 245 3.29 -7.15 32.67
C GLY A 245 4.54 -6.27 32.67
N ARG A 246 5.28 -6.25 31.56
CA ARG A 246 6.48 -5.41 31.38
C ARG A 246 6.11 -3.94 31.13
N ASP A 247 7.02 -3.05 31.52
CA ASP A 247 6.86 -1.61 31.30
C ASP A 247 6.82 -1.27 29.81
N HIS A 248 5.89 -0.40 29.41
CA HIS A 248 5.77 0.12 28.04
C HIS A 248 7.08 0.68 27.47
N THR A 249 7.93 1.29 28.30
CA THR A 249 9.26 1.77 27.91
C THR A 249 10.17 0.64 27.43
N THR A 250 10.06 -0.55 28.01
CA THR A 250 10.80 -1.74 27.59
C THR A 250 10.41 -2.16 26.17
N ALA A 251 9.11 -2.08 25.84
CA ALA A 251 8.61 -2.37 24.50
C ALA A 251 9.11 -1.35 23.47
N ILE A 252 9.15 -0.06 23.83
CA ILE A 252 9.71 1.00 22.98
C ILE A 252 11.20 0.76 22.71
N HIS A 253 12.00 0.50 23.75
CA HIS A 253 13.42 0.24 23.60
C HIS A 253 13.71 -1.01 22.77
N ALA A 254 12.94 -2.08 22.98
CA ALA A 254 13.05 -3.31 22.20
C ALA A 254 12.74 -3.08 20.72
N TYR A 255 11.66 -2.35 20.41
CA TYR A 255 11.28 -2.00 19.05
C TYR A 255 12.38 -1.23 18.33
N ASN A 256 12.85 -0.12 18.91
CA ASN A 256 13.91 0.70 18.31
C ASN A 256 15.19 -0.11 18.08
N LYS A 257 15.59 -0.91 19.07
CA LYS A 257 16.80 -1.73 18.99
C LYS A 257 16.74 -2.75 17.85
N ILE A 258 15.64 -3.49 17.70
CA ILE A 258 15.49 -4.45 16.59
C ILE A 258 15.38 -3.72 15.25
N ASN A 259 14.71 -2.57 15.22
CA ASN A 259 14.58 -1.75 14.02
C ASN A 259 15.94 -1.25 13.49
N ASP A 260 16.89 -0.96 14.39
CA ASP A 260 18.25 -0.57 14.02
C ASP A 260 19.13 -1.79 13.67
N ILE A 261 19.03 -2.87 14.44
CA ILE A 261 19.85 -4.07 14.24
C ILE A 261 19.48 -4.78 12.93
N LYS A 262 18.19 -4.85 12.56
CA LYS A 262 17.75 -5.52 11.33
C LYS A 262 18.36 -4.90 10.05
N GLN A 263 18.81 -3.65 10.11
CA GLN A 263 19.47 -2.98 8.99
C GLN A 263 20.96 -3.33 8.88
N LYS A 264 21.56 -3.83 9.96
CA LYS A 264 23.01 -4.07 10.08
C LYS A 264 23.36 -5.55 10.15
N ASP A 265 22.46 -6.38 10.65
CA ASP A 265 22.66 -7.81 10.88
C ASP A 265 21.69 -8.63 10.03
N GLU A 266 22.23 -9.26 8.98
CA GLU A 266 21.46 -10.13 8.08
C GLU A 266 20.88 -11.35 8.80
N LYS A 267 21.49 -11.82 9.90
CA LYS A 267 20.97 -12.97 10.66
C LYS A 267 19.63 -12.62 11.30
N ILE A 268 19.55 -11.47 11.97
CA ILE A 268 18.32 -11.01 12.63
C ILE A 268 17.23 -10.71 11.60
N LYS A 269 17.61 -10.15 10.45
CA LYS A 269 16.68 -9.92 9.34
C LYS A 269 16.10 -11.23 8.82
N ASN A 270 16.94 -12.23 8.57
CA ASN A 270 16.50 -13.56 8.16
C ASN A 270 15.60 -14.21 9.22
N ASP A 271 15.97 -14.16 10.51
CA ASP A 271 15.14 -14.68 11.61
C ASP A 271 13.74 -14.04 11.61
N ILE A 272 13.65 -12.72 11.44
CA ILE A 272 12.38 -12.00 11.35
C ILE A 272 11.58 -12.44 10.12
N GLU A 273 12.21 -12.57 8.95
CA GLU A 273 11.55 -13.01 7.73
C GLU A 273 11.01 -14.44 7.84
N PHE A 274 11.78 -15.37 8.43
CA PHE A 274 11.32 -16.74 8.68
C PHE A 274 10.12 -16.78 9.63
N ILE A 275 10.15 -16.01 10.71
CA ILE A 275 9.03 -15.93 11.65
C ILE A 275 7.80 -15.35 10.95
N LYS A 276 7.97 -14.29 10.14
CA LYS A 276 6.86 -13.72 9.35
C LYS A 276 6.28 -14.75 8.38
N GLN A 277 7.12 -15.50 7.64
CA GLN A 277 6.62 -16.54 6.74
C GLN A 277 5.75 -17.58 7.47
N LYS A 278 6.15 -18.02 8.67
CA LYS A 278 5.34 -18.92 9.50
C LYS A 278 4.05 -18.30 10.03
N LEU A 279 4.01 -16.99 10.27
CA LEU A 279 2.80 -16.29 10.73
C LEU A 279 1.72 -16.16 9.66
N TYR A 280 2.13 -16.22 8.38
CA TYR A 280 1.26 -16.07 7.21
C TYR A 280 0.90 -17.39 6.52
N GLN A 281 1.36 -18.53 7.05
CA GLN A 281 0.93 -19.88 6.66
C GLN A 281 -0.30 -20.31 7.46
#